data_AF-A0A7V2NHJ8-F1
#
_entry.id   AF-A0A7V2NHJ8-F1
#
_cell.length_a   1.000
_cell.length_b   1.000
_cell.length_c   1.000
_cell.angle_alpha   90.00
_cell.angle_beta   90.00
_cell.angle_gamma   90.00
#
_symmetry.space_group_name_H-M   'P 1'
#
loop_
_entity.id
_entity.type
_entity.pdbx_description
1 polymer ?
#
loop_
_entity_poly.entity_id
_entity_poly.type
_entity_poly.pdbx_seq_one_letter_code
_entity_poly.pdbx_strand_id
1 'polypeptide(L)'
;MSLLLLRKLASDKLYVSIRYFVTFKRFLNLKNPKTFNEKINWLKLYYRNPDLPSLVDKYKVRGFVEQRIGDKYLNKNYGVYGSAEEINWQELPDSFVLKPTHGSGWVIICRNKNELNIEGAKAEMNFWLTQNFYKLWGEWVYKHVQPKIICERYLEEDENDGLKDY
;
A
#
# COMPACT_ATOMS: atom_id res chain seq x y z
N MET A 1 2.68 -25.97 4.06
CA MET A 1 2.77 -24.81 4.97
C MET A 1 2.44 -23.56 4.19
N SER A 2 1.43 -22.77 4.60
CA SER A 2 1.10 -21.53 3.89
C SER A 2 2.26 -20.53 3.98
N LEU A 3 2.46 -19.70 2.94
CA LEU A 3 3.50 -18.65 2.96
C LEU A 3 3.27 -17.66 4.11
N LEU A 4 2.02 -17.48 4.55
CA LEU A 4 1.68 -16.69 5.73
C LEU A 4 2.20 -17.32 7.03
N LEU A 5 2.05 -18.64 7.21
CA LEU A 5 2.60 -19.32 8.37
C LEU A 5 4.13 -19.31 8.36
N LEU A 6 4.73 -19.53 7.18
CA LEU A 6 6.18 -19.39 7.01
C LEU A 6 6.66 -17.99 7.41
N ARG A 7 5.94 -16.94 7.01
CA ARG A 7 6.31 -15.55 7.33
C ARG A 7 6.40 -15.29 8.83
N LYS A 8 5.49 -15.90 9.62
CA LYS A 8 5.43 -15.75 11.08
C LYS A 8 6.59 -16.43 11.80
N LEU A 9 7.13 -17.52 11.22
CA LEU A 9 8.10 -18.39 11.88
C LEU A 9 9.53 -18.20 11.37
N ALA A 10 9.70 -17.75 10.13
CA ALA A 10 11.00 -17.63 9.49
C ALA A 10 11.63 -16.24 9.65
N SER A 11 12.96 -16.19 9.67
CA SER A 11 13.69 -14.94 9.46
C SER A 11 13.37 -14.33 8.09
N ASP A 12 13.49 -13.00 7.96
CA ASP A 12 13.17 -12.32 6.70
C ASP A 12 13.95 -12.91 5.51
N LYS A 13 15.23 -13.23 5.71
CA LYS A 13 16.08 -13.84 4.68
C LYS A 13 15.56 -15.22 4.26
N LEU A 14 15.16 -16.06 5.21
CA LEU A 14 14.67 -17.41 4.93
C LEU A 14 13.31 -17.34 4.22
N TYR A 15 12.40 -16.49 4.71
CA TYR A 15 11.10 -16.25 4.09
C TYR A 15 11.25 -15.78 2.64
N VAL A 16 12.07 -14.74 2.40
CA VAL A 16 12.31 -14.20 1.06
C VAL A 16 12.93 -15.24 0.14
N SER A 17 13.90 -16.04 0.61
CA SER A 17 14.55 -17.07 -0.19
C SER A 17 13.58 -18.18 -0.62
N ILE A 18 12.74 -18.68 0.31
CA ILE A 18 11.74 -19.70 0.01
C ILE A 18 10.67 -19.15 -0.93
N ARG A 19 10.14 -17.95 -0.65
CA ARG A 19 9.14 -17.31 -1.52
C ARG A 19 9.66 -17.14 -2.94
N TYR A 20 10.89 -16.65 -3.07
CA TYR A 20 11.54 -16.48 -4.37
C TYR A 20 11.66 -17.81 -5.12
N PHE A 21 12.09 -18.89 -4.44
CA PHE A 21 12.16 -20.23 -5.04
C PHE A 21 10.78 -20.74 -5.49
N VAL A 22 9.74 -20.57 -4.66
CA VAL A 22 8.38 -21.01 -5.00
C VAL A 22 7.85 -20.28 -6.23
N THR A 23 8.12 -18.98 -6.38
CA THR A 23 7.67 -18.14 -7.49
C THR A 23 8.48 -18.37 -8.77
N PHE A 24 9.81 -18.32 -8.70
CA PHE A 24 10.69 -18.31 -9.88
C PHE A 24 11.32 -19.67 -10.20
N LYS A 25 11.09 -20.69 -9.37
CA LYS A 25 11.66 -22.05 -9.49
C LYS A 25 13.19 -22.07 -9.58
N ARG A 26 13.86 -21.09 -8.95
CA ARG A 26 15.31 -20.95 -8.87
C ARG A 26 15.73 -20.32 -7.55
N PHE A 27 16.95 -20.60 -7.10
CA PHE A 27 17.46 -20.05 -5.83
C PHE A 27 17.81 -18.57 -5.96
N LEU A 28 17.52 -17.81 -4.90
CA LEU A 28 17.81 -16.38 -4.82
C LEU A 28 19.31 -16.15 -4.61
N ASN A 29 19.98 -15.47 -5.55
CA ASN A 29 21.37 -15.06 -5.37
C ASN A 29 21.49 -13.67 -4.73
N LEU A 30 21.60 -13.61 -3.40
CA LEU A 30 21.81 -12.36 -2.65
C LEU A 30 23.26 -11.86 -2.67
N LYS A 31 24.24 -12.70 -3.02
CA LYS A 31 25.66 -12.29 -3.04
C LYS A 31 25.99 -11.47 -4.29
N ASN A 32 25.42 -11.88 -5.43
CA ASN A 32 25.63 -11.23 -6.72
C ASN A 32 24.30 -11.22 -7.50
N PRO A 33 23.32 -10.38 -7.10
CA PRO A 33 22.02 -10.34 -7.75
C PRO A 33 22.19 -9.91 -9.22
N LYS A 34 21.65 -10.71 -10.15
CA LYS A 34 21.77 -10.47 -11.59
C LYS A 34 20.48 -10.00 -12.23
N THR A 35 19.34 -10.41 -11.67
CA THR A 35 18.03 -10.03 -12.18
C THR A 35 17.37 -8.95 -11.34
N PHE A 36 16.43 -8.24 -11.94
CA PHE A 36 15.63 -7.21 -11.25
C PHE A 36 15.02 -7.75 -9.95
N ASN A 37 14.38 -8.93 -9.99
CA ASN A 37 13.74 -9.52 -8.81
C ASN A 37 14.74 -9.90 -7.71
N GLU A 38 15.95 -10.33 -8.06
CA GLU A 38 17.00 -10.58 -7.05
C GLU A 38 17.46 -9.27 -6.42
N LYS A 39 17.63 -8.21 -7.22
CA LYS A 39 17.98 -6.88 -6.71
C LYS A 39 16.90 -6.32 -5.80
N ILE A 40 15.62 -6.45 -6.15
CA ILE A 40 14.50 -6.04 -5.30
C ILE A 40 14.53 -6.79 -3.96
N ASN A 41 14.71 -8.10 -3.97
CA ASN A 41 14.80 -8.88 -2.73
C ASN A 41 16.05 -8.53 -1.89
N TRP A 42 17.17 -8.22 -2.55
CA TRP A 42 18.36 -7.69 -1.87
C TRP A 42 18.05 -6.34 -1.19
N LEU A 43 17.38 -5.41 -1.88
CA LEU A 43 16.99 -4.12 -1.31
C LEU A 43 16.05 -4.29 -0.11
N LYS A 44 15.06 -5.19 -0.21
CA LYS A 44 14.18 -5.54 0.92
C LYS A 44 15.00 -6.01 2.13
N LEU A 45 16.03 -6.83 1.94
CA LEU A 45 16.80 -7.39 3.05
C LEU A 45 17.89 -6.46 3.60
N TYR A 46 18.52 -5.62 2.79
CA TYR A 46 19.76 -4.94 3.18
C TYR A 46 19.74 -3.41 3.05
N TYR A 47 18.91 -2.84 2.18
CA TYR A 47 18.86 -1.39 2.03
C TYR A 47 18.01 -0.78 3.15
N ARG A 48 18.55 0.19 3.89
CA ARG A 48 17.95 0.80 5.09
C ARG A 48 18.01 2.32 5.05
N ASN A 49 17.47 2.92 3.99
CA ASN A 49 17.33 4.37 3.92
C ASN A 49 16.15 4.82 4.80
N PRO A 50 16.37 5.66 5.82
CA PRO A 50 15.35 6.08 6.79
C PRO A 50 14.19 6.89 6.20
N ASP A 51 14.32 7.42 4.98
CA ASP A 51 13.26 8.19 4.32
C ASP A 51 12.18 7.29 3.70
N LEU A 52 12.52 6.04 3.37
CA LEU A 52 11.63 5.12 2.64
C LEU A 52 10.28 4.87 3.34
N PRO A 53 10.20 4.68 4.68
CA PRO A 53 8.92 4.55 5.37
C PRO A 53 7.96 5.73 5.13
N SER A 54 8.48 6.95 5.05
CA SER A 54 7.67 8.14 4.74
C SER A 54 7.23 8.17 3.28
N LEU A 55 8.01 7.61 2.36
CA LEU A 55 7.70 7.56 0.93
C LEU A 55 6.69 6.46 0.57
N VAL A 56 6.58 5.38 1.36
CA VAL A 56 5.57 4.33 1.14
C VAL A 56 4.24 4.60 1.84
N ASP A 57 4.22 5.53 2.79
CA ASP A 57 3.00 6.03 3.43
C ASP A 57 2.25 6.93 2.44
N LYS A 58 1.08 6.47 1.97
CA LYS A 58 0.30 7.18 0.93
C LYS A 58 -0.13 8.60 1.34
N TYR A 59 -0.17 8.90 2.63
CA TYR A 59 -0.47 10.25 3.08
C TYR A 59 0.81 11.09 3.22
N LYS A 60 1.84 10.58 3.89
CA LYS A 60 3.07 11.37 4.13
C LYS A 60 3.85 11.69 2.86
N VAL A 61 3.83 10.79 1.87
CA VAL A 61 4.50 11.02 0.58
C VAL A 61 4.00 12.28 -0.12
N ARG A 62 2.76 12.71 0.15
CA ARG A 62 2.16 13.92 -0.43
C ARG A 62 2.97 15.17 -0.08
N GLY A 63 3.40 15.31 1.18
CA GLY A 63 4.24 16.44 1.60
C GLY A 63 5.63 16.43 0.94
N PHE A 64 6.18 15.24 0.67
CA PHE A 64 7.44 15.14 -0.08
C PHE A 64 7.28 15.63 -1.52
N VAL A 65 6.19 15.25 -2.20
CA VAL A 65 5.89 15.70 -3.57
C VAL A 65 5.65 17.22 -3.61
N GLU A 66 4.81 17.72 -2.71
CA GLU A 66 4.49 19.15 -2.60
C GLU A 66 5.74 20.01 -2.46
N GLN A 67 6.66 19.63 -1.56
CA GLN A 67 7.91 20.35 -1.33
C GLN A 67 8.88 20.31 -2.52
N ARG A 68 8.80 19.27 -3.36
CA ARG A 68 9.77 19.03 -4.45
C ARG A 68 9.31 19.61 -5.78
N ILE A 69 8.04 19.44 -6.11
CA ILE A 69 7.50 19.75 -7.44
C ILE A 69 6.14 20.46 -7.40
N GLY A 70 5.64 20.78 -6.20
CA GLY A 70 4.34 21.41 -6.00
C GLY A 70 3.19 20.42 -5.86
N ASP A 71 2.07 20.91 -5.32
CA ASP A 71 0.85 20.15 -5.02
C ASP A 71 -0.04 19.88 -6.23
N LYS A 72 0.14 20.60 -7.34
CA LYS A 72 -0.66 20.44 -8.58
C LYS A 72 -0.66 19.02 -9.17
N TYR A 73 0.32 18.19 -8.80
CA TYR A 73 0.42 16.79 -9.22
C TYR A 73 -0.25 15.81 -8.24
N LEU A 74 -0.68 16.29 -7.08
CA LEU A 74 -1.34 15.48 -6.07
C LEU A 74 -2.83 15.38 -6.37
N ASN A 75 -3.34 14.14 -6.33
CA ASN A 75 -4.77 13.95 -6.38
C ASN A 75 -5.46 14.62 -5.18
N LYS A 76 -6.69 15.10 -5.38
CA LYS A 76 -7.49 15.70 -4.30
C LYS A 76 -7.76 14.66 -3.22
N ASN A 77 -7.43 15.01 -1.98
CA ASN A 77 -7.72 14.21 -0.79
C ASN A 77 -8.88 14.88 -0.05
N TYR A 78 -9.96 14.13 0.17
CA TYR A 78 -11.15 14.59 0.88
C TYR A 78 -11.02 14.47 2.39
N GLY A 79 -10.15 13.59 2.88
CA GLY A 79 -9.91 13.43 4.30
C GLY A 79 -8.93 12.32 4.64
N VAL A 80 -8.48 12.37 5.90
CA VAL A 80 -7.61 11.39 6.52
C VAL A 80 -8.17 11.02 7.88
N TYR A 81 -8.31 9.73 8.13
CA TYR A 81 -9.04 9.21 9.27
C TYR A 81 -8.22 8.17 10.03
N GLY A 82 -8.33 8.17 11.35
CA GLY A 82 -7.73 7.17 12.24
C GLY A 82 -8.54 5.88 12.31
N SER A 83 -9.85 5.95 12.07
CA SER A 83 -10.78 4.82 12.03
C SER A 83 -11.82 4.97 10.92
N ALA A 84 -12.55 3.90 10.62
CA ALA A 84 -13.64 3.96 9.65
C ALA A 84 -14.86 4.75 10.18
N GLU A 85 -14.99 4.87 11.50
CA GLU A 85 -16.08 5.56 12.19
C GLU A 85 -15.94 7.08 12.16
N GLU A 86 -14.72 7.60 11.99
CA GLU A 86 -14.47 9.05 11.85
C GLU A 86 -14.95 9.61 10.50
N ILE A 87 -15.30 8.75 9.54
CA ILE A 87 -15.70 9.16 8.20
C ILE A 87 -17.14 9.68 8.21
N ASN A 88 -17.32 10.97 7.89
CA ASN A 88 -18.65 11.52 7.59
C ASN A 88 -19.07 11.20 6.14
N TRP A 89 -19.74 10.07 5.95
CA TRP A 89 -20.18 9.58 4.63
C TRP A 89 -21.15 10.53 3.90
N GLN A 90 -21.89 11.36 4.63
CA GLN A 90 -22.83 12.31 4.02
C GLN A 90 -22.08 13.43 3.29
N GLU A 91 -20.93 13.86 3.81
CA GLU A 91 -20.09 14.93 3.25
C GLU A 91 -19.19 14.47 2.10
N LEU A 92 -18.96 13.15 1.96
CA LEU A 92 -18.19 12.62 0.84
C LEU A 92 -18.94 12.85 -0.49
N PRO A 93 -18.23 13.06 -1.62
CA PRO A 93 -18.86 13.15 -2.94
C PRO A 93 -19.51 11.83 -3.38
N ASP A 94 -20.18 11.84 -4.53
CA ASP A 94 -20.84 10.63 -5.08
C ASP A 94 -19.85 9.55 -5.52
N SER A 95 -18.60 9.93 -5.83
CA SER A 95 -17.52 8.99 -6.17
C SER A 95 -16.19 9.34 -5.49
N PHE A 96 -15.50 8.33 -4.97
CA PHE A 96 -14.25 8.46 -4.23
C PHE A 96 -13.52 7.11 -4.11
N VAL A 97 -12.28 7.14 -3.63
CA VAL A 97 -11.49 5.95 -3.35
C VAL A 97 -10.96 6.00 -1.91
N LEU A 98 -11.21 4.94 -1.16
CA LEU A 98 -10.67 4.76 0.20
C LEU A 98 -9.49 3.80 0.17
N LYS A 99 -8.38 4.21 0.78
CA LYS A 99 -7.15 3.40 0.85
C LYS A 99 -6.50 3.54 2.23
N PRO A 100 -5.97 2.47 2.81
CA PRO A 100 -5.08 2.58 3.96
C PRO A 100 -3.71 3.11 3.52
N THR A 101 -3.08 3.91 4.38
CA THR A 101 -1.75 4.51 4.13
C THR A 101 -0.62 3.49 4.12
N HIS A 102 -0.77 2.39 4.86
CA HIS A 102 0.31 1.50 5.30
C HIS A 102 0.40 0.15 4.58
N GLY A 103 -0.21 0.01 3.41
CA GLY A 103 -0.20 -1.26 2.65
C GLY A 103 -0.30 -1.09 1.14
N SER A 104 -0.50 -2.18 0.42
CA SER A 104 -0.71 -2.21 -1.04
C SER A 104 -1.79 -3.23 -1.40
N GLY A 105 -2.51 -2.99 -2.50
CA GLY A 105 -3.64 -3.81 -2.95
C GLY A 105 -4.92 -3.68 -2.12
N TRP A 106 -4.93 -2.84 -1.09
CA TRP A 106 -6.09 -2.54 -0.27
C TRP A 106 -6.74 -1.25 -0.76
N VAL A 107 -7.92 -1.37 -1.34
CA VAL A 107 -8.64 -0.25 -1.97
C VAL A 107 -10.13 -0.55 -2.00
N ILE A 108 -10.94 0.44 -1.63
CA ILE A 108 -12.39 0.46 -1.89
C ILE A 108 -12.64 1.56 -2.91
N ILE A 109 -13.22 1.21 -4.04
CA ILE A 109 -13.58 2.14 -5.11
C ILE A 109 -15.09 2.38 -5.03
N CYS A 110 -15.49 3.61 -4.73
CA CYS A 110 -16.87 4.05 -4.77
C CYS A 110 -17.11 4.82 -6.07
N ARG A 111 -17.81 4.21 -7.04
CA ARG A 111 -18.24 4.88 -8.27
C ARG A 111 -19.58 5.58 -8.11
N ASN A 112 -20.45 5.05 -7.26
CA ASN A 112 -21.73 5.61 -6.88
C ASN A 112 -21.99 5.37 -5.39
N LYS A 113 -22.04 6.44 -4.60
CA LYS A 113 -22.22 6.38 -3.14
C LYS A 113 -23.54 5.72 -2.74
N ASN A 114 -24.58 5.81 -3.58
CA ASN A 114 -25.88 5.19 -3.31
C ASN A 114 -25.85 3.65 -3.44
N GLU A 115 -24.85 3.10 -4.12
CA GLU A 115 -24.66 1.66 -4.30
C GLU A 115 -23.59 1.07 -3.35
N LEU A 116 -22.90 1.94 -2.60
CA LEU A 116 -21.83 1.51 -1.71
C LEU A 116 -22.40 0.82 -0.46
N ASN A 117 -21.94 -0.40 -0.20
CA ASN A 117 -22.13 -1.05 1.10
C ASN A 117 -21.21 -0.40 2.16
N ILE A 118 -21.69 0.64 2.83
CA ILE A 118 -20.93 1.40 3.83
C ILE A 118 -20.46 0.52 4.99
N GLU A 119 -21.31 -0.36 5.53
CA GLU A 119 -20.92 -1.22 6.65
C GLU A 119 -19.87 -2.26 6.25
N GLY A 120 -19.95 -2.80 5.01
CA GLY A 120 -18.89 -3.63 4.44
C GLY A 120 -17.57 -2.89 4.29
N ALA A 121 -17.60 -1.67 3.76
CA ALA A 121 -16.43 -0.81 3.62
C ALA A 121 -15.78 -0.51 4.98
N LYS A 122 -16.58 -0.21 6.02
CA LYS A 122 -16.10 0.01 7.38
C LYS A 122 -15.42 -1.24 7.94
N ALA A 123 -16.04 -2.42 7.78
CA ALA A 123 -15.47 -3.68 8.23
C ALA A 123 -14.11 -3.98 7.56
N GLU A 124 -14.00 -3.79 6.25
CA GLU A 124 -12.74 -3.97 5.51
C GLU A 124 -11.65 -3.00 5.98
N MET A 125 -11.97 -1.72 6.12
CA MET A 125 -11.00 -0.71 6.57
C MET A 125 -10.53 -0.98 8.00
N ASN A 126 -11.45 -1.30 8.92
CA ASN A 126 -11.10 -1.65 10.29
C ASN A 126 -10.23 -2.91 10.32
N PHE A 127 -10.52 -3.91 9.47
CA PHE A 127 -9.63 -5.05 9.31
C PHE A 127 -8.23 -4.63 8.85
N TRP A 128 -8.10 -3.82 7.79
CA TRP A 128 -6.80 -3.36 7.29
C TRP A 128 -6.01 -2.55 8.31
N LEU A 129 -6.67 -1.71 9.10
CA LEU A 129 -6.04 -0.92 10.17
C LEU A 129 -5.38 -1.81 11.24
N THR A 130 -5.91 -3.02 11.48
CA THR A 130 -5.28 -4.00 12.39
C THR A 130 -4.09 -4.75 11.77
N GLN A 131 -3.92 -4.67 10.45
CA GLN A 131 -2.86 -5.38 9.75
C GLN A 131 -1.54 -4.59 9.72
N ASN A 132 -0.42 -5.32 9.67
CA ASN A 132 0.89 -4.75 9.42
C ASN A 132 1.48 -5.38 8.15
N PHE A 133 1.66 -4.57 7.10
CA PHE A 133 2.02 -5.07 5.77
C PHE A 133 3.40 -5.77 5.75
N TYR A 134 4.35 -5.33 6.59
CA TYR A 134 5.62 -6.03 6.80
C TYR A 134 5.43 -7.44 7.40
N LYS A 135 4.51 -7.61 8.35
CA LYS A 135 4.20 -8.93 8.93
C LYS A 135 3.55 -9.87 7.90
N LEU A 136 2.92 -9.35 6.85
CA LEU A 136 2.33 -10.14 5.78
C LEU A 136 3.35 -10.48 4.68
N TRP A 137 4.15 -9.50 4.25
CA TRP A 137 4.94 -9.57 3.01
C TRP A 137 6.46 -9.42 3.20
N GLY A 138 6.93 -9.08 4.39
CA GLY A 138 8.36 -8.96 4.70
C GLY A 138 9.01 -7.65 4.24
N GLU A 139 8.22 -6.65 3.84
CA GLU A 139 8.71 -5.39 3.32
C GLU A 139 8.93 -4.38 4.44
N TRP A 140 10.19 -4.27 4.89
CA TRP A 140 10.55 -3.51 6.10
C TRP A 140 10.13 -2.03 6.07
N VAL A 141 10.03 -1.44 4.88
CA VAL A 141 9.60 -0.05 4.67
C VAL A 141 8.22 0.23 5.27
N TYR A 142 7.33 -0.78 5.31
CA TYR A 142 6.00 -0.65 5.90
C TYR A 142 5.97 -0.91 7.41
N LYS A 143 7.06 -1.38 8.03
CA LYS A 143 7.06 -1.95 9.39
C LYS A 143 6.53 -0.97 10.45
N HIS A 144 6.85 0.31 10.29
CA HIS A 144 6.55 1.37 11.25
C HIS A 144 5.63 2.46 10.70
N VAL A 145 5.00 2.22 9.54
CA VAL A 145 4.01 3.15 8.99
C VAL A 145 2.76 3.09 9.86
N GLN A 146 2.29 4.26 10.30
CA GLN A 146 1.12 4.39 11.15
C GLN A 146 -0.14 4.16 10.30
N PRO A 147 -1.00 3.17 10.65
CA PRO A 147 -2.24 2.92 9.93
C PRO A 147 -3.19 4.12 9.98
N LYS A 148 -3.61 4.60 8.80
CA LYS A 148 -4.67 5.60 8.61
C LYS A 148 -5.43 5.28 7.34
N ILE A 149 -6.62 5.84 7.18
CA ILE A 149 -7.40 5.80 5.95
C ILE A 149 -7.27 7.15 5.26
N ILE A 150 -7.06 7.15 3.94
CA ILE A 150 -7.21 8.33 3.09
C ILE A 150 -8.43 8.16 2.18
N CYS A 151 -9.16 9.25 1.96
CA CYS A 151 -10.21 9.34 0.95
C CYS A 151 -9.72 10.27 -0.16
N GLU A 152 -9.62 9.75 -1.38
CA GLU A 152 -9.14 10.50 -2.54
C GLU A 152 -10.23 10.62 -3.59
N ARG A 153 -10.13 11.66 -4.43
CA ARG A 153 -10.95 11.79 -5.64
C ARG A 153 -10.78 10.56 -6.51
N TYR A 154 -11.91 9.96 -6.90
CA TYR A 154 -11.93 8.94 -7.93
C TYR A 154 -11.52 9.58 -9.25
N LEU A 155 -10.52 8.99 -9.90
CA LEU A 155 -10.09 9.39 -11.23
C LEU A 155 -10.79 8.46 -12.21
N GLU A 156 -11.67 9.03 -13.03
CA GLU A 156 -12.25 8.32 -14.16
C GLU A 156 -11.19 8.21 -15.25
N GLU A 157 -11.20 7.09 -15.96
CA GLU A 157 -10.40 6.95 -17.17
C GLU A 157 -11.00 7.87 -18.22
N ASP A 158 -10.30 8.95 -18.56
CA ASP A 158 -10.61 9.71 -19.76
C ASP A 158 -10.15 8.86 -20.95
N GLU A 159 -11.05 8.53 -21.88
CA GLU A 159 -10.68 7.79 -23.11
C GLU A 159 -9.58 8.51 -23.92
N ASN A 160 -9.37 9.80 -23.67
CA ASN A 160 -8.41 10.68 -24.34
C ASN A 160 -7.12 10.98 -23.56
N ASP A 161 -7.02 10.64 -22.26
CA ASP A 161 -5.86 10.98 -21.43
C ASP A 161 -5.09 9.70 -21.08
N GLY A 162 -4.18 9.33 -21.98
CA GLY A 162 -3.55 8.00 -22.11
C GLY A 162 -2.68 7.48 -20.96
N LEU A 163 -2.83 8.00 -19.74
CA LEU A 163 -2.23 7.41 -18.54
C LEU A 163 -3.17 6.36 -17.95
N LYS A 164 -3.16 5.19 -18.58
CA LYS A 164 -3.72 3.96 -18.02
C LYS A 164 -2.87 3.55 -16.82
N ASP A 165 -3.37 3.74 -15.59
CA ASP A 165 -2.78 3.09 -14.43
C ASP A 165 -3.30 1.63 -14.40
N TYR A 166 -2.61 0.79 -15.20
CA TYR A 166 -2.75 -0.68 -15.42
C TYR A 166 -4.15 -1.26 -15.62
#